data_AF-A0A932U1H3-F1
#
_entry.id   AF-A0A932U1H3-F1
#
_cell.length_a   1.000
_cell.length_b   1.000
_cell.length_c   1.000
_cell.angle_alpha   90.00
_cell.angle_beta   90.00
_cell.angle_gamma   90.00
#
_symmetry.space_group_name_H-M   'P 1'
#
loop_
_entity.id
_entity.type
_entity.pdbx_description
1 polymer ?
#
loop_
_entity_poly.entity_id
_entity_poly.type
_entity_poly.pdbx_seq_one_letter_code
_entity_poly.pdbx_strand_id
1 'polypeptide(L)'
;LSAAEVGTQKEADLLETAKAYLARIPFHAVDILVVRELGKNISGTGMDTNVISRLMIPRQPEAFGNVDVAIITVLDLTEETHGNVSGLGLANVTTARVFEKIDWVATYTNAITSGIFSAQRSHIPLVMPDDQTALFTSVRICAEPPAEARMVFIRDTLSLEDFYVSPNLRAVVEAHPRLSIVTEVPLSFENGEMTSPWVMEQERVYA
;
A
#
# COMPACT_ATOMS: atom_id res chain seq x y z
N LEU A 1 -27.27 -7.05 -13.32
CA LEU A 1 -27.67 -6.00 -14.28
C LEU A 1 -27.91 -6.64 -15.63
N SER A 2 -29.05 -6.36 -16.28
CA SER A 2 -29.23 -6.69 -17.70
C SER A 2 -28.58 -5.61 -18.58
N ALA A 3 -28.32 -5.90 -19.85
CA ALA A 3 -27.69 -4.95 -20.78
C ALA A 3 -28.49 -3.63 -20.93
N ALA A 4 -29.82 -3.69 -20.85
CA ALA A 4 -30.69 -2.52 -20.96
C ALA A 4 -30.65 -1.60 -19.72
N GLU A 5 -30.08 -2.10 -18.61
CA GLU A 5 -30.03 -1.37 -17.34
C GLU A 5 -28.65 -0.70 -17.10
N VAL A 6 -27.66 -0.95 -17.96
CA VAL A 6 -26.36 -0.26 -17.96
C VAL A 6 -26.57 1.20 -18.36
N GLY A 7 -25.94 2.12 -17.63
CA GLY A 7 -26.09 3.57 -17.76
C GLY A 7 -27.35 4.15 -17.11
N THR A 8 -28.20 3.32 -16.51
CA THR A 8 -29.42 3.78 -15.84
C THR A 8 -29.17 4.10 -14.36
N GLN A 9 -30.16 4.71 -13.70
CA GLN A 9 -30.12 4.95 -12.24
C GLN A 9 -29.81 3.68 -11.45
N LYS A 10 -30.26 2.52 -11.92
CA LYS A 10 -30.00 1.24 -11.26
C LYS A 10 -28.51 0.88 -11.25
N GLU A 11 -27.77 1.18 -12.32
CA GLU A 11 -26.31 1.00 -12.33
C GLU A 11 -25.65 2.00 -11.38
N ALA A 12 -26.09 3.26 -11.36
CA ALA A 12 -25.57 4.27 -10.44
C ALA A 12 -25.77 3.86 -8.96
N ASP A 13 -26.95 3.36 -8.59
CA ASP A 13 -27.23 2.90 -7.23
C ASP A 13 -26.38 1.69 -6.84
N LEU A 14 -26.14 0.78 -7.79
CA LEU A 14 -25.25 -0.38 -7.59
C LEU A 14 -23.79 0.04 -7.47
N LEU A 15 -23.36 1.07 -8.21
CA LEU A 15 -22.02 1.64 -8.07
C LEU A 15 -21.83 2.26 -6.68
N GLU A 16 -22.80 3.02 -6.17
CA GLU A 16 -22.72 3.57 -4.82
C GLU A 16 -22.69 2.48 -3.74
N THR A 17 -23.48 1.41 -3.93
CA THR A 17 -23.45 0.23 -3.05
C THR A 17 -22.07 -0.43 -3.08
N ALA A 18 -21.48 -0.62 -4.26
CA ALA A 18 -20.14 -1.20 -4.40
C ALA A 18 -19.06 -0.33 -3.73
N LYS A 19 -19.13 1.00 -3.90
CA LYS A 19 -18.22 1.96 -3.24
C LYS A 19 -18.29 1.89 -1.72
N ALA A 20 -19.47 1.61 -1.16
CA ALA A 20 -19.68 1.46 0.27
C ALA A 20 -19.07 0.16 0.84
N TYR A 21 -18.90 -0.87 0.00
CA TYR A 21 -18.27 -2.14 0.38
C TYR A 21 -16.75 -2.18 0.21
N LEU A 22 -16.17 -1.19 -0.48
CA LEU A 22 -14.71 -1.11 -0.60
C LEU A 22 -14.07 -1.06 0.79
N ALA A 23 -13.13 -1.98 1.02
CA ALA A 23 -12.27 -1.93 2.20
C ALA A 23 -11.42 -0.66 2.16
N ARG A 24 -11.20 -0.02 3.32
CA ARG A 24 -10.50 1.26 3.42
C ARG A 24 -9.69 1.30 4.69
N ILE A 25 -8.58 2.04 4.66
CA ILE A 25 -7.87 2.46 5.86
C ILE A 25 -8.75 3.52 6.56
N PRO A 26 -9.31 3.23 7.75
CA PRO A 26 -10.34 4.06 8.38
C PRO A 26 -9.76 5.23 9.19
N PHE A 27 -8.74 5.89 8.67
CA PHE A 27 -8.10 7.06 9.28
C PHE A 27 -8.11 8.22 8.29
N HIS A 28 -8.33 9.44 8.80
CA HIS A 28 -8.32 10.62 7.93
C HIS A 28 -6.90 10.96 7.45
N ALA A 29 -5.89 10.75 8.30
CA ALA A 29 -4.50 11.02 7.95
C ALA A 29 -3.56 9.99 8.59
N VAL A 30 -2.57 9.55 7.81
CA VAL A 30 -1.55 8.56 8.13
C VAL A 30 -0.21 9.10 7.65
N ASP A 31 0.76 9.20 8.55
CA ASP A 31 2.06 9.78 8.21
C ASP A 31 2.91 8.75 7.45
N ILE A 32 2.79 7.48 7.83
CA ILE A 32 3.52 6.37 7.20
C ILE A 32 2.59 5.17 7.03
N LEU A 33 2.34 4.79 5.78
CA LEU A 33 1.73 3.53 5.41
C LEU A 33 2.81 2.54 5.00
N VAL A 34 2.94 1.47 5.76
CA VAL A 34 3.83 0.35 5.49
C VAL A 34 3.02 -0.76 4.85
N VAL A 35 3.41 -1.15 3.65
CA VAL A 35 2.80 -2.22 2.86
C VAL A 35 3.80 -3.36 2.82
N ARG A 36 3.43 -4.51 3.40
CA ARG A 36 4.31 -5.69 3.39
C ARG A 36 4.61 -6.12 1.96
N GLU A 37 3.58 -6.32 1.14
CA GLU A 37 3.73 -6.85 -0.20
C GLU A 37 2.88 -6.12 -1.24
N LEU A 38 3.47 -5.85 -2.40
CA LEU A 38 2.81 -5.31 -3.59
C LEU A 38 2.65 -6.43 -4.63
N GLY A 39 1.49 -6.52 -5.29
CA GLY A 39 1.22 -7.65 -6.17
C GLY A 39 0.13 -7.44 -7.21
N LYS A 40 0.30 -7.98 -8.41
CA LYS A 40 -0.74 -7.92 -9.47
C LYS A 40 -2.01 -8.71 -9.10
N ASN A 41 -1.85 -9.74 -8.28
CA ASN A 41 -2.94 -10.50 -7.67
C ASN A 41 -3.69 -9.71 -6.59
N ILE A 42 -3.09 -8.65 -6.04
CA ILE A 42 -3.71 -7.75 -5.05
C ILE A 42 -4.51 -6.65 -5.76
N SER A 43 -3.89 -5.99 -6.74
CA SER A 43 -4.50 -4.92 -7.54
C SER A 43 -3.82 -4.82 -8.90
N GLY A 44 -4.51 -4.29 -9.92
CA GLY A 44 -3.95 -4.11 -11.25
C GLY A 44 -2.68 -3.24 -11.30
N THR A 45 -2.53 -2.30 -10.36
CA THR A 45 -1.30 -1.49 -10.18
C THR A 45 -0.37 -2.06 -9.11
N GLY A 46 -0.64 -3.24 -8.55
CA GLY A 46 0.10 -3.78 -7.42
C GLY A 46 -0.47 -3.38 -6.05
N MET A 47 -0.93 -2.14 -5.92
CA MET A 47 -1.67 -1.61 -4.77
C MET A 47 -2.99 -0.98 -5.25
N ASP A 48 -4.07 -1.12 -4.49
CA ASP A 48 -5.35 -0.47 -4.80
C ASP A 48 -5.22 1.03 -4.50
N THR A 49 -5.31 1.83 -5.55
CA THR A 49 -5.16 3.29 -5.48
C THR A 49 -6.25 3.93 -4.63
N ASN A 50 -7.45 3.35 -4.54
CA ASN A 50 -8.54 3.84 -3.70
C ASN A 50 -8.30 3.61 -2.21
N VAL A 51 -7.54 2.57 -1.86
CA VAL A 51 -7.17 2.25 -0.48
C VAL A 51 -6.10 3.22 0.01
N ILE A 52 -5.07 3.46 -0.80
CA ILE A 52 -3.95 4.35 -0.46
C ILE A 52 -4.23 5.84 -0.80
N SER A 53 -5.39 6.12 -1.41
CA SER A 53 -5.82 7.44 -1.91
C SER A 53 -4.77 8.16 -2.77
N ARG A 54 -4.09 7.42 -3.65
CA ARG A 54 -2.99 7.93 -4.48
C ARG A 54 -2.98 7.26 -5.85
N LEU A 55 -3.11 8.05 -6.92
CA LEU A 55 -3.19 7.58 -8.31
C LEU A 55 -2.10 8.17 -9.20
N MET A 56 -1.55 9.32 -8.86
CA MET A 56 -0.46 10.05 -9.53
C MET A 56 -0.69 10.25 -11.04
N ILE A 57 -1.89 10.69 -11.44
CA ILE A 57 -2.17 11.08 -12.82
C ILE A 57 -1.72 12.52 -13.04
N PRO A 58 -0.87 12.81 -14.05
CA PRO A 58 -0.44 14.17 -14.31
C PRO A 58 -1.63 15.09 -14.60
N ARG A 59 -1.62 16.27 -13.98
CA ARG A 59 -2.63 17.32 -14.15
C ARG A 59 -4.03 16.95 -13.65
N GLN A 60 -4.17 15.90 -12.84
CA GLN A 60 -5.40 15.54 -12.17
C GLN A 60 -5.21 15.58 -10.65
N PRO A 61 -6.07 16.30 -9.91
CA PRO A 61 -6.06 16.22 -8.46
C PRO A 61 -6.56 14.85 -8.00
N GLU A 62 -6.03 14.38 -6.87
CA GLU A 62 -6.55 13.22 -6.15
C GLU A 62 -7.87 13.63 -5.46
N ALA A 63 -9.01 13.37 -6.11
CA ALA A 63 -10.34 13.74 -5.61
C ALA A 63 -11.16 12.54 -5.10
N PHE A 64 -10.49 11.42 -4.83
CA PHE A 64 -11.07 10.17 -4.36
C PHE A 64 -10.27 9.65 -3.16
N GLY A 65 -10.78 8.58 -2.55
CA GLY A 65 -10.20 8.05 -1.32
C GLY A 65 -10.58 8.88 -0.10
N ASN A 66 -10.29 8.35 1.09
CA ASN A 66 -10.70 8.95 2.37
C ASN A 66 -9.54 9.08 3.37
N VAL A 67 -8.32 8.78 2.95
CA VAL A 67 -7.13 8.81 3.80
C VAL A 67 -6.06 9.66 3.14
N ASP A 68 -5.53 10.63 3.86
CA ASP A 68 -4.32 11.34 3.47
C ASP A 68 -3.10 10.55 3.94
N VAL A 69 -2.29 10.04 3.01
CA VAL A 69 -1.08 9.27 3.32
C VAL A 69 0.13 10.08 2.87
N ALA A 70 1.01 10.45 3.81
CA ALA A 70 2.22 11.20 3.48
C ALA A 70 3.29 10.30 2.83
N ILE A 71 3.73 9.26 3.54
CA ILE A 71 4.77 8.33 3.08
C ILE A 71 4.21 6.92 2.91
N ILE A 72 4.48 6.31 1.76
CA ILE A 72 4.21 4.90 1.51
C ILE A 72 5.53 4.14 1.43
N THR A 73 5.64 3.06 2.19
CA THR A 73 6.80 2.13 2.18
C THR A 73 6.35 0.77 1.71
N VAL A 74 7.02 0.20 0.71
CA VAL A 74 6.76 -1.17 0.23
C VAL A 74 7.94 -2.06 0.62
N LEU A 75 7.69 -3.17 1.30
CA LEU A 75 8.75 -4.02 1.85
C LEU A 75 9.10 -5.22 0.98
N ASP A 76 8.15 -5.72 0.19
CA ASP A 76 8.34 -6.86 -0.71
C ASP A 76 7.34 -6.88 -1.90
N LEU A 77 7.53 -7.85 -2.80
CA LEU A 77 6.65 -8.17 -3.93
C LEU A 77 6.07 -9.56 -3.77
N THR A 78 4.83 -9.74 -4.23
CA THR A 78 4.28 -11.08 -4.41
C THR A 78 4.92 -11.79 -5.61
N GLU A 79 4.95 -13.12 -5.59
CA GLU A 79 5.51 -13.94 -6.69
C GLU A 79 4.74 -13.71 -8.01
N GLU A 80 3.43 -13.47 -7.93
CA GLU A 80 2.55 -13.23 -9.08
C GLU A 80 2.84 -11.92 -9.82
N THR A 81 3.69 -11.04 -9.27
CA THR A 81 4.23 -9.91 -10.04
C THR A 81 5.09 -10.38 -11.20
N HIS A 82 5.75 -11.53 -11.07
CA HIS A 82 6.85 -11.98 -11.93
C HIS A 82 7.89 -10.86 -12.15
N GLY A 83 8.23 -10.15 -11.07
CA GLY A 83 9.16 -9.03 -11.07
C GLY A 83 8.64 -7.74 -11.72
N ASN A 84 7.41 -7.74 -12.23
CA ASN A 84 6.83 -6.55 -12.83
C ASN A 84 6.25 -5.63 -11.75
N VAL A 85 6.87 -4.46 -11.61
CA VAL A 85 6.57 -3.49 -10.56
C VAL A 85 5.84 -2.24 -11.10
N SER A 86 4.99 -2.41 -12.10
CA SER A 86 4.09 -1.34 -12.58
C SER A 86 3.20 -0.82 -11.44
N GLY A 87 3.63 0.28 -10.80
CA GLY A 87 2.95 0.86 -9.64
C GLY A 87 3.84 1.09 -8.42
N LEU A 88 5.07 0.56 -8.38
CA LEU A 88 5.99 0.77 -7.25
C LEU A 88 6.32 2.25 -7.03
N GLY A 89 6.30 3.07 -8.07
CA GLY A 89 6.48 4.51 -7.99
C GLY A 89 5.33 5.27 -7.30
N LEU A 90 4.27 4.59 -6.87
CA LEU A 90 3.31 5.16 -5.91
C LEU A 90 3.87 5.22 -4.48
N ALA A 91 4.88 4.39 -4.19
CA ALA A 91 5.62 4.40 -2.94
C ALA A 91 6.68 5.49 -2.92
N ASN A 92 7.12 5.86 -1.72
CA ASN A 92 8.20 6.80 -1.48
C ASN A 92 9.50 6.08 -1.09
N VAL A 93 9.38 4.93 -0.42
CA VAL A 93 10.51 4.11 0.05
C VAL A 93 10.24 2.65 -0.29
N THR A 94 11.30 1.93 -0.64
CA THR A 94 11.28 0.47 -0.83
C THR A 94 12.56 -0.16 -0.29
N THR A 95 12.66 -1.49 -0.33
CA THR A 95 13.82 -2.27 0.11
C THR A 95 14.68 -2.75 -1.07
N ALA A 96 15.94 -3.10 -0.80
CA ALA A 96 16.84 -3.73 -1.77
C ALA A 96 16.27 -5.06 -2.26
N ARG A 97 15.62 -5.83 -1.37
CA ARG A 97 14.88 -7.05 -1.71
C ARG A 97 13.87 -6.85 -2.83
N VAL A 98 13.06 -5.78 -2.78
CA VAL A 98 12.13 -5.44 -3.87
C VAL A 98 12.90 -5.12 -5.14
N PHE A 99 13.93 -4.28 -5.03
CA PHE A 99 14.72 -3.81 -6.17
C PHE A 99 15.38 -4.97 -6.95
N GLU A 100 15.93 -5.95 -6.24
CA GLU A 100 16.59 -7.13 -6.81
C GLU A 100 15.63 -8.06 -7.55
N LYS A 101 14.34 -8.06 -7.17
CA LYS A 101 13.28 -8.86 -7.82
C LYS A 101 12.75 -8.25 -9.13
N ILE A 102 13.16 -7.02 -9.50
CA ILE A 102 12.55 -6.29 -10.62
C ILE A 102 12.94 -6.89 -11.99
N ASP A 103 11.93 -7.20 -12.79
CA ASP A 103 12.05 -7.39 -14.24
C ASP A 103 11.77 -6.06 -14.96
N TRP A 104 12.83 -5.43 -15.44
CA TRP A 104 12.76 -4.16 -16.17
C TRP A 104 12.08 -4.26 -17.53
N VAL A 105 12.22 -5.39 -18.23
CA VAL A 105 11.61 -5.57 -19.55
C VAL A 105 10.10 -5.66 -19.39
N ALA A 106 9.62 -6.47 -18.44
CA ALA A 106 8.20 -6.58 -18.14
C ALA A 106 7.62 -5.26 -17.61
N THR A 107 8.31 -4.62 -16.68
CA THR A 107 7.88 -3.35 -16.07
C THR A 107 7.78 -2.24 -17.12
N TYR A 108 8.81 -2.04 -17.95
CA TYR A 108 8.82 -0.96 -18.94
C TYR A 108 7.95 -1.25 -20.15
N THR A 109 7.81 -2.51 -20.56
CA THR A 109 6.85 -2.88 -21.61
C THR A 109 5.43 -2.49 -21.19
N ASN A 110 5.03 -2.82 -19.96
CA ASN A 110 3.73 -2.39 -19.42
C ASN A 110 3.63 -0.87 -19.27
N ALA A 111 4.70 -0.21 -18.84
CA ALA A 111 4.74 1.24 -18.71
C ALA A 111 4.50 1.96 -20.04
N ILE A 112 5.15 1.50 -21.11
CA ILE A 112 5.04 2.06 -22.45
C ILE A 112 3.65 1.81 -23.03
N THR A 113 3.13 0.58 -22.94
CA THR A 113 1.83 0.23 -23.53
C THR A 113 0.64 0.84 -22.80
N SER A 114 0.75 1.06 -21.49
CA SER A 114 -0.30 1.70 -20.66
C SER A 114 -0.22 3.24 -20.68
N GLY A 115 0.79 3.81 -21.33
CA GLY A 115 0.96 5.25 -21.50
C GLY A 115 1.36 5.98 -20.21
N ILE A 116 1.13 7.31 -20.21
CA ILE A 116 1.65 8.24 -19.19
C ILE A 116 1.30 7.84 -17.75
N PHE A 117 0.14 7.20 -17.56
CA PHE A 117 -0.32 6.74 -16.25
C PHE A 117 0.59 5.68 -15.63
N SER A 118 0.98 4.65 -16.39
CA SER A 118 1.92 3.65 -15.86
C SER A 118 3.35 4.17 -15.91
N ALA A 119 3.74 4.92 -16.94
CA ALA A 119 5.09 5.48 -17.04
C ALA A 119 5.45 6.35 -15.82
N GLN A 120 4.51 7.15 -15.30
CA GLN A 120 4.74 7.94 -14.09
C GLN A 120 4.90 7.10 -12.82
N ARG A 121 4.36 5.88 -12.77
CA ARG A 121 4.36 5.01 -11.58
C ARG A 121 5.34 3.83 -11.68
N SER A 122 6.03 3.70 -12.80
CA SER A 122 7.03 2.65 -13.08
C SER A 122 8.45 3.21 -12.87
N HIS A 123 8.69 3.84 -11.72
CA HIS A 123 10.01 4.34 -11.33
C HIS A 123 10.41 3.82 -9.95
N ILE A 124 11.69 3.96 -9.62
CA ILE A 124 12.27 3.46 -8.38
C ILE A 124 12.13 4.52 -7.28
N PRO A 125 11.49 4.21 -6.14
CA PRO A 125 11.49 5.07 -4.96
C PRO A 125 12.85 5.01 -4.23
N LEU A 126 12.98 5.63 -3.06
CA LEU A 126 14.20 5.49 -2.26
C LEU A 126 14.42 4.01 -1.86
N VAL A 127 15.51 3.40 -2.31
CA VAL A 127 15.84 1.99 -2.02
C VAL A 127 16.73 1.91 -0.79
N MET A 128 16.22 1.30 0.27
CA MET A 128 16.94 1.07 1.52
C MET A 128 17.43 -0.39 1.61
N PRO A 129 18.55 -0.66 2.30
CA PRO A 129 19.13 -2.01 2.35
C PRO A 129 18.18 -3.06 2.96
N ASP A 130 17.39 -2.68 3.96
CA ASP A 130 16.55 -3.59 4.77
C ASP A 130 15.29 -2.89 5.31
N ASP A 131 14.41 -3.65 5.96
CA ASP A 131 13.13 -3.16 6.51
C ASP A 131 13.33 -2.07 7.56
N GLN A 132 14.30 -2.28 8.46
CA GLN A 132 14.60 -1.36 9.55
C GLN A 132 15.01 0.01 9.00
N THR A 133 15.90 0.02 8.00
CA THR A 133 16.38 1.24 7.36
C THR A 133 15.28 1.89 6.51
N ALA A 134 14.41 1.11 5.87
CA ALA A 134 13.23 1.61 5.17
C ALA A 134 12.27 2.37 6.12
N LEU A 135 12.00 1.79 7.29
CA LEU A 135 11.14 2.40 8.30
C LEU A 135 11.79 3.64 8.93
N PHE A 136 13.08 3.60 9.27
CA PHE A 136 13.80 4.77 9.77
C PHE A 136 13.83 5.91 8.76
N THR A 137 14.04 5.60 7.48
CA THR A 137 13.98 6.59 6.40
C THR A 137 12.59 7.20 6.32
N SER A 138 11.54 6.38 6.41
CA SER A 138 10.15 6.83 6.35
C SER A 138 9.79 7.78 7.50
N VAL A 139 10.17 7.42 8.73
CA VAL A 139 10.02 8.29 9.91
C VAL A 139 10.80 9.59 9.73
N ARG A 140 12.00 9.54 9.15
CA ARG A 140 12.81 10.74 8.91
C ARG A 140 12.18 11.71 7.90
N ILE A 141 11.49 11.21 6.88
CA ILE A 141 10.98 12.03 5.77
C ILE A 141 9.49 12.36 5.87
N CYS A 142 8.74 11.77 6.81
CA CYS A 142 7.30 12.00 6.97
C CYS A 142 6.92 13.39 7.49
N ALA A 143 7.91 14.23 7.83
CA ALA A 143 7.74 15.59 8.33
C ALA A 143 7.03 15.71 9.70
N GLU A 144 6.90 14.60 10.44
CA GLU A 144 6.42 14.58 11.81
C GLU A 144 7.55 14.22 12.81
N PRO A 145 7.48 14.68 14.08
CA PRO A 145 8.38 14.20 15.12
C PRO A 145 8.30 12.66 15.23
N PRO A 146 9.43 11.94 15.38
CA PRO A 146 9.42 10.48 15.42
C PRO A 146 8.50 9.85 16.48
N ALA A 147 8.31 10.53 17.62
CA ALA A 147 7.44 10.07 18.69
C ALA A 147 5.94 10.34 18.43
N GLU A 148 5.61 11.18 17.44
CA GLU A 148 4.26 11.62 17.10
C GLU A 148 3.72 10.95 15.84
N ALA A 149 4.60 10.38 15.01
CA ALA A 149 4.26 9.77 13.73
C ALA A 149 3.20 8.66 13.86
N ARG A 150 2.14 8.78 13.05
CA ARG A 150 1.04 7.82 12.93
C ARG A 150 1.36 6.83 11.82
N MET A 151 1.67 5.61 12.22
CA MET A 151 2.03 4.53 11.31
C MET A 151 0.89 3.53 11.18
N VAL A 152 0.66 3.05 9.96
CA VAL A 152 -0.26 1.95 9.66
C VAL A 152 0.52 0.90 8.90
N PHE A 153 0.35 -0.36 9.28
CA PHE A 153 1.04 -1.52 8.76
C PHE A 153 0.00 -2.47 8.19
N ILE A 154 -0.09 -2.54 6.87
CA ILE A 154 -0.97 -3.46 6.16
C ILE A 154 -0.14 -4.57 5.52
N ARG A 155 -0.74 -5.77 5.42
CA ARG A 155 -0.16 -6.82 4.60
C ARG A 155 -0.14 -6.37 3.14
N ASP A 156 -1.31 -6.04 2.63
CA ASP A 156 -1.54 -5.59 1.27
C ASP A 156 -2.86 -4.81 1.22
N THR A 157 -3.21 -4.22 0.07
CA THR A 157 -4.42 -3.40 -0.07
C THR A 157 -5.71 -4.21 -0.27
N LEU A 158 -5.63 -5.52 -0.46
CA LEU A 158 -6.78 -6.42 -0.60
C LEU A 158 -7.22 -6.98 0.76
N SER A 159 -6.25 -7.23 1.65
CA SER A 159 -6.41 -7.86 2.96
C SER A 159 -6.37 -6.82 4.09
N LEU A 160 -7.48 -6.10 4.32
CA LEU A 160 -7.58 -5.02 5.33
C LEU A 160 -8.45 -5.37 6.54
N GLU A 161 -8.74 -6.65 6.75
CA GLU A 161 -9.49 -7.12 7.93
C GLU A 161 -8.68 -6.92 9.21
N ASP A 162 -7.38 -7.26 9.15
CA ASP A 162 -6.41 -7.09 10.22
C ASP A 162 -5.22 -6.24 9.73
N PHE A 163 -4.85 -5.24 10.52
CA PHE A 163 -3.67 -4.41 10.28
C PHE A 163 -3.15 -3.85 11.61
N TYR A 164 -1.89 -3.43 11.63
CA TYR A 164 -1.27 -2.87 12.83
C TYR A 164 -1.19 -1.36 12.72
N VAL A 165 -1.24 -0.69 13.86
CA VAL A 165 -1.10 0.76 13.95
C VAL A 165 -0.14 1.15 15.06
N SER A 166 0.53 2.28 14.90
CA SER A 166 1.32 2.89 15.97
C SER A 166 0.42 3.25 17.17
N PRO A 167 0.95 3.29 18.41
CA PRO A 167 0.22 3.74 19.59
C PRO A 167 -0.46 5.12 19.44
N ASN A 168 0.10 5.99 18.61
CA ASN A 168 -0.42 7.33 18.30
C ASN A 168 -1.84 7.32 17.67
N LEU A 169 -2.27 6.20 17.09
CA LEU A 169 -3.62 6.02 16.54
C LEU A 169 -4.60 5.34 17.51
N ARG A 170 -4.15 4.92 18.71
CA ARG A 170 -4.98 4.14 19.66
C ARG A 170 -6.31 4.81 19.99
N ALA A 171 -6.28 6.10 20.35
CA ALA A 171 -7.50 6.82 20.72
C ALA A 171 -8.52 6.87 19.57
N VAL A 172 -8.04 6.96 18.31
CA VAL A 172 -8.89 6.93 17.12
C VAL A 172 -9.49 5.54 16.93
N VAL A 173 -8.69 4.49 17.13
CA VAL A 173 -9.15 3.09 17.05
C VAL A 173 -10.23 2.80 18.10
N GLU A 174 -9.99 3.16 19.36
CA GLU A 174 -10.92 2.92 20.47
C GLU A 174 -12.24 3.68 20.31
N ALA A 175 -12.22 4.84 19.66
CA ALA A 175 -13.42 5.63 19.37
C ALA A 175 -14.17 5.17 18.10
N HIS A 176 -13.57 4.33 17.25
CA HIS A 176 -14.14 3.98 15.95
C HIS A 176 -15.05 2.75 16.03
N PRO A 177 -16.33 2.83 15.60
CA PRO A 177 -17.33 1.78 15.86
C PRO A 177 -17.11 0.47 15.10
N ARG A 178 -16.22 0.47 14.09
CA ARG A 178 -15.89 -0.73 13.29
C ARG A 178 -14.49 -1.28 13.56
N LEU A 179 -13.78 -0.74 14.55
CA LEU A 179 -12.45 -1.22 14.91
C LEU A 179 -12.45 -1.75 16.34
N SER A 180 -11.60 -2.74 16.57
CA SER A 180 -11.34 -3.29 17.89
C SER A 180 -9.89 -3.72 17.98
N ILE A 181 -9.23 -3.45 19.10
CA ILE A 181 -7.87 -3.91 19.34
C ILE A 181 -7.92 -5.38 19.76
N VAL A 182 -7.30 -6.23 18.95
CA VAL A 182 -7.27 -7.69 19.19
C VAL A 182 -5.98 -8.13 19.88
N THR A 183 -4.87 -7.45 19.58
CA THR A 183 -3.55 -7.76 20.13
C THR A 183 -2.63 -6.54 20.13
N GLU A 184 -1.56 -6.63 20.91
CA GLU A 184 -0.46 -5.66 20.95
C GLU A 184 0.86 -6.40 20.86
N VAL A 185 1.71 -5.98 19.94
CA VAL A 185 3.02 -6.57 19.71
C VAL A 185 4.08 -5.46 19.61
N PRO A 186 5.29 -5.66 20.13
CA PRO A 186 6.37 -4.71 19.91
C PRO A 186 6.80 -4.75 18.44
N LEU A 187 7.17 -3.61 17.87
CA LEU A 187 7.91 -3.57 16.59
C LEU A 187 9.34 -4.07 16.84
N SER A 188 9.78 -5.10 16.12
CA SER A 188 11.10 -5.70 16.32
C SER A 188 11.78 -6.07 15.02
N PHE A 189 13.11 -6.05 15.05
CA PHE A 189 13.98 -6.36 13.92
C PHE A 189 15.09 -7.30 14.35
N GLU A 190 15.54 -8.15 13.43
CA GLU A 190 16.73 -8.97 13.56
C GLU A 190 17.59 -8.79 12.31
N ASN A 191 18.83 -8.33 12.46
CA ASN A 191 19.75 -8.06 11.34
C ASN A 191 19.16 -7.15 10.24
N GLY A 192 18.31 -6.18 10.61
CA GLY A 192 17.64 -5.26 9.69
C GLY A 192 16.29 -5.76 9.16
N GLU A 193 16.00 -7.05 9.27
CA GLU A 193 14.74 -7.67 8.83
C GLU A 193 13.67 -7.56 9.90
N MET A 194 12.43 -7.29 9.49
CA MET A 194 11.31 -7.18 10.42
C MET A 194 10.86 -8.56 10.93
N THR A 195 10.77 -8.71 12.25
CA THR A 195 10.33 -9.95 12.92
C THR A 195 8.97 -9.81 13.61
N SER A 196 8.52 -8.57 13.82
CA SER A 196 7.20 -8.23 14.36
C SER A 196 6.80 -6.86 13.81
N PRO A 197 5.55 -6.61 13.39
CA PRO A 197 4.34 -7.40 13.68
C PRO A 197 4.14 -8.68 12.86
N TRP A 198 4.96 -8.93 11.85
CA TRP A 198 5.00 -10.20 11.12
C TRP A 198 6.44 -10.52 10.70
N VAL A 199 6.68 -11.79 10.43
CA VAL A 199 7.94 -12.27 9.84
C VAL A 199 7.83 -12.17 8.33
N MET A 200 8.84 -11.58 7.70
CA MET A 200 8.98 -11.61 6.24
C MET A 200 9.35 -13.03 5.82
N GLU A 201 8.40 -13.80 5.28
CA GLU A 201 8.67 -15.15 4.74
C GLU A 201 9.71 -15.03 3.61
N GLN A 202 10.87 -15.68 3.75
CA GLN A 202 11.76 -15.93 2.62
C GLN A 202 11.18 -17.08 1.79
N GLU A 203 11.09 -16.87 0.47
CA GLU A 203 10.68 -17.80 -0.60
C GLU A 203 9.97 -19.09 -0.15
N ARG A 204 8.70 -19.22 -0.50
CA ARG A 204 8.10 -20.55 -0.62
C ARG A 204 8.80 -21.25 -1.77
N VAL A 205 9.87 -21.96 -1.48
CA VAL A 205 10.43 -22.97 -2.39
C VAL A 205 9.34 -24.03 -2.54
N TYR A 206 8.46 -23.86 -3.53
CA TYR A 206 7.62 -24.94 -4.00
C TYR A 206 8.57 -25.98 -4.63
N ALA A 207 8.84 -27.03 -3.84
CA ALA A 207 9.53 -28.23 -4.30
C ALA A 207 8.69 -29.00 -5.33
#